data_AF-M3FJV8-F1
#
_entry.id   AF-M3FJV8-F1
#
_cell.length_a   1.000
_cell.length_b   1.000
_cell.length_c   1.000
_cell.angle_alpha   90.00
_cell.angle_beta   90.00
_cell.angle_gamma   90.00
#
_symmetry.space_group_name_H-M   'P 1'
#
loop_
_entity.id
_entity.type
_entity.pdbx_description
1 polymer ?
#
loop_
_entity_poly.entity_id
_entity_poly.type
_entity_poly.pdbx_seq_one_letter_code
_entity_poly.pdbx_strand_id
1 'polypeptide(L)'
;MERFSQLRERFPNNSLVPKKLSPAEKEAKKQEDNQVAEAARNVYARTASPAQIRLYYNHMEKQTLDRMDIINYLVDLQKGSGDEETEKKLQNIQDSIKNQLQQVQKDKENAFQQAGL
;
A
#
# COMPACT_ATOMS: atom_id res chain seq x y z
N MET A 1 11.07 7.33 -18.87
CA MET A 1 10.74 6.75 -17.54
C MET A 1 11.87 6.91 -16.52
N GLU A 2 12.84 7.80 -16.72
CA GLU A 2 13.99 7.95 -15.80
C GLU A 2 13.64 8.65 -14.48
N ARG A 3 12.56 9.45 -14.44
CA ARG A 3 12.07 10.16 -13.24
C ARG A 3 11.88 9.28 -12.00
N PHE A 4 11.66 7.98 -12.16
CA PHE A 4 11.45 7.03 -11.05
C PHE A 4 12.62 6.06 -10.85
N SER A 5 13.76 6.26 -11.52
CA SER A 5 14.92 5.35 -11.44
C SER A 5 15.45 5.22 -10.00
N GLN A 6 15.75 6.35 -9.36
CA GLN A 6 16.22 6.40 -7.97
C GLN A 6 15.23 5.78 -6.98
N LEU A 7 13.92 6.04 -7.17
CA LEU A 7 12.88 5.44 -6.34
C LEU A 7 12.78 3.92 -6.54
N ARG A 8 13.01 3.40 -7.76
CA ARG A 8 13.03 1.96 -8.04
C ARG A 8 14.23 1.27 -7.40
N GLU A 9 15.40 1.91 -7.40
CA GLU A 9 16.59 1.39 -6.73
C GLU A 9 16.41 1.37 -5.21
N ARG A 10 15.82 2.43 -4.66
CA ARG A 10 15.56 2.55 -3.22
C ARG A 10 14.47 1.61 -2.73
N PHE A 11 13.42 1.45 -3.53
CA PHE A 11 12.21 0.69 -3.17
C PHE A 11 11.87 -0.38 -4.22
N PRO A 12 12.73 -1.40 -4.40
CA PRO A 12 12.58 -2.39 -5.47
C PRO A 12 11.30 -3.23 -5.36
N ASN A 13 10.76 -3.36 -4.15
CA ASN A 13 9.56 -4.16 -3.83
C ASN A 13 8.32 -3.30 -3.56
N ASN A 14 8.38 -1.99 -3.79
CA ASN A 14 7.26 -1.10 -3.56
C ASN A 14 6.32 -1.13 -4.76
N SER A 15 5.06 -1.50 -4.51
CA SER A 15 4.04 -1.72 -5.54
C SER A 15 3.54 -0.43 -6.20
N LEU A 16 3.82 0.73 -5.59
CA LEU A 16 3.35 2.03 -6.04
C LEU A 16 4.36 2.74 -6.95
N VAL A 17 5.63 2.35 -6.90
CA VAL A 17 6.67 2.92 -7.75
C VAL A 17 6.51 2.39 -9.17
N PRO A 18 6.24 3.26 -10.18
CA PRO A 18 6.02 2.80 -11.54
C PRO A 18 7.25 2.11 -12.12
N LYS A 19 7.06 0.88 -12.61
CA LYS A 19 8.08 0.13 -13.33
C LYS A 19 7.58 -0.29 -14.71
N LYS A 20 8.52 -0.41 -15.66
CA LYS A 20 8.21 -0.93 -16.98
C LYS A 20 8.01 -2.44 -16.85
N LEU A 21 6.78 -2.88 -17.11
CA LEU A 21 6.41 -4.29 -17.12
C LEU A 21 6.49 -4.85 -18.54
N SER A 22 6.97 -6.08 -18.67
CA SER A 22 6.80 -6.91 -19.87
C SER A 22 5.31 -7.23 -20.10
N PRO A 23 4.91 -7.67 -21.31
CA PRO A 23 3.53 -8.07 -21.57
C PRO A 23 3.00 -9.14 -20.61
N ALA A 24 3.83 -10.14 -20.26
CA ALA A 24 3.46 -11.19 -19.32
C ALA A 24 3.25 -10.64 -17.91
N GLU A 25 4.13 -9.76 -17.43
CA GLU A 25 3.98 -9.14 -16.11
C GLU A 25 2.78 -8.19 -16.03
N LYS A 26 2.42 -7.52 -17.14
CA LYS A 26 1.20 -6.70 -17.19
C LYS A 26 -0.05 -7.54 -17.04
N GLU A 27 -0.10 -8.69 -17.71
CA GLU A 27 -1.24 -9.60 -17.62
C GLU A 27 -1.34 -10.22 -16.22
N ALA A 28 -0.21 -10.67 -15.65
CA ALA A 28 -0.17 -11.16 -14.27
C ALA A 28 -0.64 -10.10 -13.27
N LYS A 29 -0.18 -8.85 -13.42
CA LYS A 29 -0.62 -7.74 -12.56
C LYS A 29 -2.13 -7.47 -12.70
N LYS A 30 -2.65 -7.49 -13.92
CA LYS A 30 -4.09 -7.31 -14.16
C LYS A 30 -4.92 -8.42 -13.51
N GLN A 31 -4.45 -9.66 -13.55
CA GLN A 31 -5.09 -10.79 -12.89
C GLN A 31 -5.08 -10.62 -11.37
N GLU A 32 -3.94 -10.23 -10.79
CA GLU A 32 -3.82 -9.91 -9.37
C GLU A 32 -4.78 -8.78 -8.96
N ASP A 33 -4.80 -7.67 -9.70
CA ASP A 33 -5.66 -6.53 -9.45
C ASP A 33 -7.16 -6.94 -9.49
N ASN A 34 -7.53 -7.83 -10.42
CA ASN A 34 -8.88 -8.39 -10.51
C ASN A 34 -9.24 -9.29 -9.32
N GLN A 35 -8.33 -10.15 -8.88
CA GLN A 35 -8.53 -11.03 -7.72
C GLN A 35 -8.70 -10.22 -6.43
N VAL A 36 -7.91 -9.17 -6.25
CA VAL A 36 -8.03 -8.24 -5.12
C VAL A 36 -9.38 -7.52 -5.17
N ALA A 37 -9.80 -7.03 -6.35
CA ALA A 37 -11.09 -6.37 -6.50
C ALA A 37 -12.27 -7.29 -6.18
N GLU A 38 -12.19 -8.56 -6.59
CA GLU A 38 -13.19 -9.57 -6.22
C GLU A 38 -13.20 -9.86 -4.73
N ALA A 39 -12.02 -10.08 -4.13
CA ALA A 39 -11.89 -10.29 -2.70
C ALA A 39 -12.46 -9.11 -1.89
N ALA A 40 -12.19 -7.88 -2.31
CA ALA A 40 -12.75 -6.68 -1.69
C ALA A 40 -14.28 -6.68 -1.73
N ARG A 41 -14.89 -6.94 -2.90
CA ARG A 41 -16.35 -7.04 -3.02
C ARG A 41 -16.94 -8.06 -2.06
N ASN A 42 -16.33 -9.24 -1.98
CA ASN A 42 -16.83 -10.32 -1.12
C ASN A 42 -16.62 -10.03 0.36
N VAL A 43 -15.53 -9.33 0.74
CA VAL A 43 -15.30 -8.88 2.12
C VAL A 43 -16.40 -7.90 2.53
N TYR A 44 -16.70 -6.91 1.70
CA TYR A 44 -17.79 -5.96 1.98
C TYR A 44 -19.17 -6.61 2.01
N ALA A 45 -19.41 -7.60 1.14
CA ALA A 45 -20.65 -8.37 1.12
C ALA A 45 -20.74 -9.43 2.25
N ARG A 46 -19.67 -9.62 3.04
CA ARG A 46 -19.55 -10.68 4.08
C ARG A 46 -19.70 -12.10 3.53
N THR A 47 -19.30 -12.31 2.27
CA THR A 47 -19.32 -13.60 1.58
C THR A 47 -17.93 -14.11 1.21
N ALA A 48 -16.87 -13.39 1.61
CA ALA A 48 -15.50 -13.76 1.31
C ALA A 48 -15.09 -15.08 1.93
N SER A 49 -14.40 -15.90 1.16
CA SER A 49 -13.69 -17.07 1.69
C SER A 49 -12.50 -16.63 2.55
N PRO A 50 -11.98 -17.51 3.43
CA PRO A 50 -10.80 -17.18 4.22
C PRO A 50 -9.58 -16.78 3.37
N ALA A 51 -9.40 -17.40 2.20
CA ALA A 51 -8.34 -17.02 1.25
C ALA A 51 -8.54 -15.59 0.70
N GLN A 52 -9.77 -15.21 0.40
CA GLN A 52 -10.10 -13.86 -0.07
C GLN A 52 -9.91 -12.81 1.03
N ILE A 53 -10.25 -13.13 2.28
CA ILE A 53 -9.99 -12.27 3.45
C ILE A 53 -8.48 -12.03 3.58
N ARG A 54 -7.66 -13.09 3.54
CA ARG A 54 -6.18 -12.94 3.59
C ARG A 54 -5.67 -12.10 2.43
N LEU A 55 -6.10 -12.38 1.20
CA LEU A 55 -5.67 -11.66 0.00
C LEU A 55 -5.96 -10.16 0.12
N TYR A 56 -7.20 -9.80 0.44
CA TYR A 56 -7.63 -8.40 0.53
C TYR A 56 -6.86 -7.64 1.61
N TYR A 57 -6.83 -8.14 2.85
CA TYR A 57 -6.19 -7.41 3.94
C TYR A 57 -4.66 -7.37 3.83
N ASN A 58 -4.02 -8.42 3.31
CA ASN A 58 -2.58 -8.38 3.03
C ASN A 58 -2.26 -7.34 1.94
N HIS A 59 -3.10 -7.24 0.91
CA HIS A 59 -2.93 -6.25 -0.14
C HIS A 59 -3.09 -4.82 0.40
N MET A 60 -4.12 -4.56 1.22
CA MET A 60 -4.35 -3.26 1.84
C MET A 60 -3.20 -2.85 2.76
N GLU A 61 -2.70 -3.78 3.58
CA GLU A 61 -1.55 -3.53 4.46
C GLU A 61 -0.30 -3.22 3.63
N LYS A 62 0.00 -4.04 2.61
CA LYS A 62 1.16 -3.83 1.73
C LYS A 62 1.11 -2.48 1.02
N GLN A 63 -0.04 -2.09 0.47
CA GLN A 63 -0.20 -0.77 -0.14
C GLN A 63 0.05 0.36 0.86
N THR A 64 -0.39 0.21 2.11
CA THR A 64 -0.25 1.26 3.13
C THR A 64 1.20 1.37 3.59
N LEU A 65 1.88 0.23 3.77
CA LEU A 65 3.32 0.18 4.02
C LEU A 65 4.13 0.81 2.87
N ASP A 66 3.74 0.53 1.63
CA ASP A 66 4.40 1.13 0.45
C ASP A 66 4.22 2.65 0.39
N ARG A 67 3.05 3.17 0.80
CA ARG A 67 2.86 4.63 0.95
C ARG A 67 3.73 5.18 2.07
N MET A 68 3.85 4.45 3.18
CA MET A 68 4.67 4.83 4.33
C MET A 68 6.15 4.97 3.95
N ASP A 69 6.68 4.01 3.19
CA ASP A 69 8.08 4.05 2.71
C ASP A 69 8.36 5.31 1.88
N ILE A 70 7.45 5.64 0.95
CA ILE A 70 7.59 6.81 0.09
C ILE A 70 7.49 8.09 0.90
N ILE A 71 6.49 8.23 1.79
CA ILE A 71 6.32 9.46 2.56
C ILE A 71 7.47 9.68 3.54
N ASN A 72 7.99 8.62 4.17
CA ASN A 72 9.15 8.71 5.05
C ASN A 72 10.37 9.25 4.31
N TYR A 73 10.61 8.75 3.10
CA TYR A 73 11.69 9.26 2.27
C TYR A 73 11.50 10.73 1.86
N LEU A 74 10.27 11.13 1.51
CA LEU A 74 9.99 12.54 1.18
C LEU A 74 10.17 13.46 2.40
N VAL A 75 9.75 13.01 3.59
CA VAL A 75 9.98 13.73 4.86
C VAL A 75 11.48 13.89 5.11
N ASP A 76 12.25 12.81 4.98
CA ASP A 76 13.71 12.84 5.20
C ASP A 76 14.43 13.76 4.21
N LEU A 77 13.99 13.80 2.95
CA LEU A 77 14.52 14.71 1.93
C LEU A 77 14.20 16.18 2.22
N GLN A 78 13.00 16.45 2.76
CA GLN A 78 12.55 17.82 3.00
C GLN A 78 13.06 18.38 4.33
N LYS A 79 13.41 17.52 5.29
CA LYS A 79 13.83 17.91 6.63
C LYS A 79 15.05 18.84 6.59
N GLY A 80 14.90 20.05 7.12
CA GLY A 80 15.97 21.04 7.15
C GLY A 80 16.15 21.79 5.83
N SER A 81 15.17 21.70 4.92
CA SER A 81 15.11 22.50 3.69
C SER A 81 14.83 23.98 3.95
N GLY A 82 14.28 24.31 5.12
CA GLY A 82 13.82 25.66 5.47
C GLY A 82 12.42 25.99 4.97
N ASP A 83 11.75 25.05 4.28
CA ASP A 83 10.35 25.18 3.86
C ASP A 83 9.42 24.50 4.89
N GLU A 84 9.12 25.23 5.95
CA GLU A 84 8.27 24.77 7.06
C GLU A 84 6.87 24.36 6.62
N GLU A 85 6.32 25.00 5.57
CA GLU A 85 4.98 24.67 5.07
C GLU A 85 4.97 23.28 4.45
N THR A 86 5.95 22.98 3.61
CA THR A 86 6.08 21.67 2.97
C THR A 86 6.42 20.58 4.00
N GLU A 87 7.32 20.86 4.95
CA GLU A 87 7.64 19.93 6.04
C GLU A 87 6.38 19.57 6.85
N LYS A 88 5.58 20.56 7.25
CA LYS A 88 4.33 20.34 7.99
C LYS A 88 3.30 19.56 7.18
N LYS A 89 3.16 19.83 5.88
CA LYS A 89 2.27 19.07 4.98
C LYS A 89 2.66 17.60 4.91
N LEU A 90 3.95 17.32 4.71
CA LEU A 90 4.46 15.94 4.65
C LEU A 90 4.29 15.21 5.99
N GLN A 91 4.52 15.89 7.11
CA GLN A 91 4.30 15.34 8.44
C GLN A 91 2.83 14.95 8.65
N ASN A 92 1.88 15.82 8.28
CA ASN A 92 0.45 15.53 8.37
C ASN A 92 0.05 14.32 7.49
N ILE A 93 0.63 14.20 6.29
CA ILE A 93 0.40 13.04 5.42
C ILE A 93 0.98 11.78 6.05
N GLN A 94 2.19 11.84 6.60
CA GLN A 94 2.83 10.72 7.29
C GLN A 94 1.95 10.21 8.44
N ASP A 95 1.44 11.11 9.28
CA ASP A 95 0.60 10.73 10.41
C ASP A 95 -0.76 10.17 9.97
N SER A 96 -1.34 10.70 8.89
CA SER A 96 -2.54 10.12 8.27
C SER A 96 -2.31 8.68 7.79
N ILE A 97 -1.18 8.41 7.13
CA ILE A 97 -0.83 7.06 6.67
C ILE A 97 -0.56 6.13 7.85
N LYS A 98 0.06 6.61 8.94
CA LYS A 98 0.27 5.81 10.17
C LYS A 98 -1.08 5.37 10.75
N ASN A 99 -2.03 6.29 10.85
CA ASN A 99 -3.37 5.99 11.34
C ASN A 99 -4.11 5.02 10.42
N GLN A 100 -3.98 5.16 9.09
CA GLN A 100 -4.51 4.19 8.14
C GLN A 100 -3.90 2.80 8.34
N LEU A 101 -2.59 2.69 8.55
CA LEU A 101 -1.92 1.41 8.74
C LEU A 101 -2.44 0.71 10.00
N GLN A 102 -2.54 1.43 11.11
CA GLN A 102 -3.08 0.90 12.37
C GLN A 102 -4.53 0.41 12.20
N GLN A 103 -5.35 1.18 11.47
CA GLN A 103 -6.73 0.80 11.20
C GLN A 103 -6.80 -0.48 10.33
N VAL A 104 -6.01 -0.56 9.26
CA VAL A 104 -5.94 -1.75 8.40
C VAL A 104 -5.48 -2.98 9.18
N GLN A 105 -4.48 -2.84 10.06
CA GLN A 105 -3.98 -3.95 10.89
C GLN A 105 -5.03 -4.43 11.89
N LYS A 106 -5.75 -3.50 12.53
CA LYS A 106 -6.86 -3.82 13.42
C LYS A 106 -7.99 -4.54 12.67
N ASP A 107 -8.39 -4.03 11.51
CA ASP A 107 -9.46 -4.64 10.71
C ASP A 107 -9.06 -6.02 10.18
N LYS A 108 -7.78 -6.18 9.80
CA LYS A 108 -7.20 -7.46 9.41
C LYS A 108 -7.27 -8.48 10.55
N GLU A 109 -6.83 -8.11 11.74
CA GLU A 109 -6.87 -8.99 12.92
C GLU A 109 -8.32 -9.42 13.23
N ASN A 110 -9.25 -8.48 13.25
CA ASN A 110 -10.67 -8.77 13.48
C ASN A 110 -11.25 -9.72 12.42
N ALA A 111 -10.95 -9.46 11.15
CA ALA A 111 -11.43 -10.30 10.05
C ALA A 111 -10.83 -11.70 10.10
N PHE A 112 -9.57 -11.83 10.50
CA PHE A 112 -8.91 -13.13 10.66
C PHE A 112 -9.53 -13.92 11.81
N GLN A 113 -9.76 -13.28 12.96
CA GLN A 113 -10.46 -13.91 14.07
C GLN A 113 -11.86 -14.40 13.68
N GLN A 114 -12.65 -13.57 12.99
CA GLN A 114 -14.00 -13.94 12.53
C GLN A 114 -13.99 -15.09 11.51
N ALA A 115 -12.92 -15.20 10.71
CA ALA A 115 -12.75 -16.25 9.72
C ALA A 115 -12.06 -17.51 10.26
N GLY A 116 -11.66 -17.54 11.53
CA GLY A 116 -10.93 -18.65 12.15
C GLY A 116 -9.50 -18.83 11.60
N LEU A 117 -8.80 -17.72 11.32
CA LEU A 117 -7.54 -17.67 10.58
C LEU A 117 -6.31 -17.24 11.36
#